data_AF-F7KQ75-F1
#
_entry.id   AF-F7KQ75-F1
#
_cell.length_a   1.000
_cell.length_b   1.000
_cell.length_c   1.000
_cell.angle_alpha   90.00
_cell.angle_beta   90.00
_cell.angle_gamma   90.00
#
_symmetry.space_group_name_H-M   'P 1'
#
loop_
_entity.id
_entity.type
_entity.pdbx_description
1 polymer ?
#
loop_
_entity_poly.entity_id
_entity_poly.type
_entity_poly.pdbx_seq_one_letter_code
_entity_poly.pdbx_strand_id
1 'polypeptide(L)'
;MSREERNTYTIKGDENLGEVKIADEVVAIIAGLAAMEVDGVSSMAGNATRELIGKLGMKSLSKGVKVDVLDGIVTVSLALNLKYGYSIKEITTKVQEKVKAAIENMTGLDVADVNIRIAGVDVPEEA
;
A
#
# COMPACT_ATOMS: atom_id res chain seq x y z
N MET A 1 0.50 18.49 19.91
CA MET A 1 0.71 17.20 19.21
C MET A 1 -0.68 16.70 18.81
N SER A 2 -1.05 16.83 17.54
CA SER A 2 -2.35 16.35 17.07
C SER A 2 -2.39 14.84 17.23
N ARG A 3 -3.39 14.34 17.96
CA ARG A 3 -3.69 12.92 18.05
C ARG A 3 -4.29 12.56 16.68
N GLU A 4 -3.47 12.03 15.78
CA GLU A 4 -4.00 11.43 14.54
C GLU A 4 -4.96 10.32 14.98
N GLU A 5 -6.26 10.54 14.77
CA GLU A 5 -7.28 9.52 14.91
C GLU A 5 -6.97 8.44 13.87
N ARG A 6 -6.40 7.32 14.33
CA ARG A 6 -6.16 6.16 13.46
C ARG A 6 -7.49 5.44 13.32
N ASN A 7 -8.02 5.38 12.11
CA ASN A 7 -9.28 4.70 11.86
C ASN A 7 -9.06 3.19 11.93
N THR A 8 -9.87 2.51 12.72
CA THR A 8 -9.84 1.05 12.85
C THR A 8 -11.18 0.46 12.43
N TYR A 9 -11.15 -0.67 11.74
CA TYR A 9 -12.33 -1.34 11.20
C TYR A 9 -12.43 -2.74 11.77
N THR A 10 -13.62 -3.13 12.22
CA THR A 10 -13.88 -4.48 12.73
C THR A 10 -14.08 -5.43 11.55
N ILE A 11 -13.23 -6.44 11.44
CA ILE A 11 -13.34 -7.49 10.40
C ILE A 11 -13.99 -8.77 10.93
N LYS A 12 -14.08 -8.92 12.26
CA LYS A 12 -14.74 -10.04 12.91
C LYS A 12 -15.19 -9.62 14.31
N GLY A 13 -16.43 -9.94 14.67
CA GLY A 13 -16.96 -9.83 16.02
C GLY A 13 -17.65 -11.12 16.41
N ASP A 14 -17.35 -11.63 17.60
CA ASP A 14 -17.94 -12.82 18.18
C ASP A 14 -18.25 -12.55 19.66
N GLU A 15 -19.47 -12.85 20.11
CA GLU A 15 -19.94 -12.53 21.47
C GLU A 15 -19.12 -13.22 22.57
N ASN A 16 -18.46 -14.34 22.26
CA ASN A 16 -17.65 -15.11 23.20
C ASN A 16 -16.13 -14.92 23.01
N LEU A 17 -15.69 -14.54 21.80
CA LEU A 17 -14.26 -14.42 21.46
C LEU A 17 -13.77 -12.96 21.31
N GLY A 18 -14.69 -11.98 21.28
CA GLY A 18 -14.38 -10.56 21.15
C GLY A 18 -14.31 -10.05 19.70
N GLU A 19 -13.65 -8.91 19.51
CA GLU A 19 -13.56 -8.21 18.21
C GLU A 19 -12.13 -8.17 17.68
N VAL A 20 -11.98 -8.38 16.37
CA VAL A 20 -10.72 -8.17 15.64
C VAL A 20 -10.84 -6.89 14.82
N LYS A 21 -9.94 -5.94 15.08
CA LYS A 21 -9.89 -4.65 14.40
C LYS A 21 -8.58 -4.47 13.65
N ILE A 22 -8.65 -3.91 12.44
CA ILE A 22 -7.51 -3.58 11.61
C ILE A 22 -7.47 -2.07 11.42
N ALA A 23 -6.30 -1.47 11.65
CA ALA A 23 -6.08 -0.05 11.35
C ALA A 23 -5.88 0.16 9.84
N ASP A 24 -6.34 1.30 9.33
CA ASP A 24 -6.05 1.77 7.95
C ASP A 24 -4.57 1.67 7.58
N GLU A 25 -3.67 2.04 8.50
CA GLU A 25 -2.22 1.98 8.33
C GLU A 25 -1.72 0.56 8.01
N VAL A 26 -2.33 -0.46 8.62
CA VAL A 26 -1.95 -1.86 8.37
C VAL A 26 -2.34 -2.27 6.95
N VAL A 27 -3.53 -1.86 6.47
CA VAL A 27 -3.97 -2.11 5.09
C VAL A 27 -3.06 -1.38 4.10
N ALA A 28 -2.64 -0.15 4.43
CA ALA A 28 -1.70 0.61 3.62
C ALA A 28 -0.33 -0.07 3.52
N ILE A 29 0.18 -0.64 4.62
CA ILE A 29 1.43 -1.41 4.63
C ILE A 29 1.32 -2.65 3.73
N ILE A 30 0.23 -3.41 3.83
CA ILE A 30 -0.02 -4.58 2.97
C ILE A 30 0.00 -4.18 1.50
N ALA A 31 -0.73 -3.12 1.14
CA ALA A 31 -0.80 -2.62 -0.23
C ALA A 31 0.59 -2.18 -0.76
N GLY A 32 1.35 -1.43 0.04
CA GLY A 32 2.67 -0.95 -0.34
C GLY A 32 3.67 -2.09 -0.55
N LEU A 33 3.70 -3.07 0.36
CA LEU A 33 4.55 -4.25 0.24
C LEU A 33 4.17 -5.08 -0.99
N ALA A 34 2.88 -5.36 -1.19
CA ALA A 34 2.39 -6.12 -2.34
C ALA A 34 2.76 -5.46 -3.67
N ALA A 35 2.64 -4.13 -3.77
CA ALA A 35 3.05 -3.37 -4.95
C ALA A 35 4.57 -3.47 -5.20
N MET A 36 5.40 -3.37 -4.16
CA MET A 36 6.86 -3.44 -4.26
C MET A 36 7.37 -4.83 -4.66
N GLU A 37 6.60 -5.89 -4.45
CA GLU A 37 6.96 -7.24 -4.88
C GLU A 37 6.68 -7.50 -6.38
N VAL A 38 6.07 -6.57 -7.11
CA VAL A 38 5.88 -6.71 -8.55
C VAL A 38 7.16 -6.29 -9.26
N ASP A 39 7.77 -7.21 -10.02
CA ASP A 39 8.93 -6.85 -10.83
C ASP A 39 8.56 -5.79 -11.88
N GLY A 40 9.43 -4.80 -12.05
CA GLY A 40 9.15 -3.58 -12.81
C GLY A 40 8.76 -2.38 -11.93
N VAL A 41 8.36 -2.58 -10.68
CA VAL A 41 8.26 -1.49 -9.69
C VAL A 41 9.66 -1.22 -9.11
N SER A 42 10.13 0.02 -9.18
CA SER A 42 11.41 0.45 -8.59
C SER A 42 11.20 0.86 -7.13
N SER A 43 10.25 1.75 -6.88
CA SER A 43 9.98 2.28 -5.54
C SER A 43 8.58 2.92 -5.44
N MET A 44 8.15 3.22 -4.22
CA MET A 44 6.99 4.05 -3.96
C MET A 44 7.37 5.54 -3.89
N ALA A 45 6.54 6.43 -4.43
CA ALA A 45 6.78 7.86 -4.40
C ALA A 45 6.60 8.40 -2.97
N GLY A 46 7.58 9.17 -2.49
CA GLY A 46 7.58 9.69 -1.12
C GLY A 46 8.16 8.73 -0.08
N ASN A 47 8.65 7.54 -0.48
CA ASN A 47 9.49 6.74 0.40
C ASN A 47 10.78 7.51 0.68
N ALA A 48 10.95 7.89 1.94
CA ALA A 48 12.24 8.27 2.47
C ALA A 48 13.16 7.03 2.34
N THR A 49 14.35 7.19 1.76
CA THR A 49 15.35 6.13 1.65
C THR A 49 15.53 5.39 2.98
N ARG A 50 15.94 4.11 2.95
CA ARG A 50 16.21 3.28 4.14
C ARG A 50 17.05 4.00 5.22
N GLU A 51 17.92 4.91 4.79
CA GLU A 51 18.77 5.75 5.64
C GLU A 51 18.00 6.81 6.47
N LEU A 52 16.89 7.34 5.93
CA LEU A 52 15.98 8.27 6.64
C LEU A 52 15.05 7.51 7.61
N ILE A 53 14.66 6.28 7.27
CA ILE A 53 13.80 5.42 8.12
C ILE A 53 14.49 5.09 9.46
N GLY A 54 15.82 4.90 9.45
CA GLY A 54 16.61 4.64 10.65
C GLY A 54 16.74 5.82 11.62
N LYS A 55 16.56 7.07 11.14
CA LYS A 55 16.70 8.29 11.94
C LYS A 55 15.36 8.90 12.40
N LEU A 56 14.23 8.53 11.76
CA LEU A 56 12.93 9.22 11.95
C LEU A 56 11.84 8.39 12.64
N GLY A 57 12.16 7.21 13.19
CA GLY A 57 11.22 6.46 14.02
C GLY A 57 9.97 6.02 13.26
N MET A 58 10.07 4.90 12.54
CA MET A 58 8.97 3.97 12.22
C MET A 58 7.67 4.49 11.56
N LYS A 59 7.61 5.73 11.05
CA LYS A 59 6.37 6.33 10.49
C LYS A 59 6.32 6.47 8.95
N SER A 60 7.19 5.81 8.19
CA SER A 60 7.37 6.12 6.76
C SER A 60 7.04 4.99 5.77
N LEU A 61 6.49 3.86 6.20
CA LEU A 61 6.16 2.76 5.28
C LEU A 61 4.86 2.99 4.48
N SER A 62 3.99 3.89 4.94
CA SER A 62 2.74 4.26 4.27
C SER A 62 2.87 5.47 3.34
N LYS A 63 4.05 6.09 3.22
CA LYS A 63 4.23 7.25 2.33
C LYS A 63 4.13 6.81 0.87
N GLY A 64 3.11 7.32 0.18
CA GLY A 64 2.79 6.96 -1.20
C GLY A 64 1.62 5.99 -1.34
N VAL A 65 1.04 5.51 -0.22
CA VAL A 65 -0.19 4.72 -0.18
C VAL A 65 -1.25 5.50 0.60
N LYS A 66 -2.41 5.74 -0.01
CA LYS A 66 -3.61 6.18 0.69
C LYS A 66 -4.64 5.06 0.64
N VAL A 67 -5.21 4.75 1.80
CA VAL A 67 -6.28 3.76 1.93
C VAL A 67 -7.47 4.45 2.56
N ASP A 68 -8.63 4.24 1.95
CA ASP A 68 -9.92 4.61 2.52
C ASP A 68 -10.74 3.33 2.64
N VAL A 69 -11.28 3.06 3.84
CA VAL A 69 -12.14 1.89 4.08
C VAL A 69 -13.51 2.40 4.52
N LEU A 70 -14.55 1.95 3.84
CA LEU A 70 -15.93 2.27 4.15
C LEU A 70 -16.75 0.99 4.10
N ASP A 71 -17.41 0.65 5.21
CA ASP A 71 -18.29 -0.53 5.31
C ASP A 71 -17.65 -1.84 4.82
N GLY A 72 -16.37 -2.04 5.14
CA GLY A 72 -15.61 -3.23 4.73
C GLY A 72 -15.05 -3.17 3.30
N ILE A 73 -15.37 -2.13 2.54
CA ILE A 73 -14.91 -1.91 1.17
C ILE A 73 -13.70 -0.97 1.18
N VAL A 74 -12.64 -1.37 0.49
CA VAL A 74 -11.33 -0.70 0.46
C VAL A 74 -11.12 -0.05 -0.89
N THR A 75 -10.71 1.22 -0.86
CA THR A 75 -10.13 1.93 -2.00
C THR A 75 -8.67 2.23 -1.72
N VAL A 76 -7.80 1.89 -2.66
CA VAL A 76 -6.34 2.10 -2.55
C VAL A 76 -5.89 3.11 -3.60
N SER A 77 -5.05 4.05 -3.21
CA SER A 77 -4.32 4.93 -4.12
C SER A 77 -2.81 4.79 -3.90
N LEU A 78 -2.08 4.47 -4.96
CA LEU A 78 -0.65 4.23 -4.98
C LEU A 78 0.05 5.28 -5.83
N ALA A 79 1.21 5.74 -5.39
CA ALA A 79 2.13 6.51 -6.21
C ALA A 79 3.44 5.72 -6.38
N LEU A 80 3.80 5.38 -7.62
CA LEU A 80 4.89 4.45 -7.92
C LEU A 80 5.93 5.06 -8.87
N ASN A 81 7.19 4.68 -8.68
CA ASN A 81 8.25 4.81 -9.68
C ASN A 81 8.49 3.44 -10.32
N LEU A 82 8.51 3.38 -11.65
CA LEU A 82 8.72 2.14 -12.39
C LEU A 82 10.14 2.05 -12.94
N LYS A 83 10.66 0.84 -13.14
CA LYS A 83 11.94 0.63 -13.81
C LYS A 83 11.81 0.95 -15.31
N TYR A 84 12.82 1.57 -15.89
CA TYR A 84 12.91 1.76 -17.33
C TYR A 84 12.88 0.41 -18.07
N GLY A 85 12.30 0.40 -19.27
CA GLY A 85 12.20 -0.80 -20.12
C GLY A 85 11.00 -1.70 -19.84
N TYR A 86 10.21 -1.44 -18.80
CA TYR A 86 8.97 -2.18 -18.52
C TYR A 86 7.74 -1.48 -19.12
N SER A 87 6.76 -2.27 -19.56
CA SER A 87 5.45 -1.75 -20.00
C SER A 87 4.67 -1.24 -18.79
N ILE A 88 4.43 0.08 -18.75
CA ILE A 88 3.66 0.72 -17.66
C ILE A 88 2.30 0.02 -17.51
N LYS A 89 1.58 -0.19 -18.61
CA LYS A 89 0.25 -0.81 -18.59
C LYS A 89 0.31 -2.20 -17.95
N GLU A 90 1.21 -3.05 -18.42
CA GLU A 90 1.33 -4.42 -17.92
C GLU A 90 1.70 -4.48 -16.43
N ILE A 91 2.68 -3.67 -16.02
CA ILE A 91 3.11 -3.62 -14.62
C ILE A 91 2.00 -3.07 -13.72
N THR A 92 1.30 -2.02 -14.14
CA THR A 92 0.18 -1.49 -13.34
C THR A 92 -0.94 -2.51 -13.18
N THR A 93 -1.28 -3.29 -14.20
CA THR A 93 -2.26 -4.38 -14.07
C THR A 93 -1.82 -5.43 -13.05
N LYS A 94 -0.56 -5.87 -13.12
CA LYS A 94 0.02 -6.82 -12.16
C LYS A 94 0.00 -6.27 -10.73
N VAL A 95 0.29 -4.98 -10.54
CA VAL A 95 0.21 -4.31 -9.23
C VAL A 95 -1.22 -4.30 -8.73
N GLN A 96 -2.21 -3.94 -9.56
CA GLN A 96 -3.61 -3.91 -9.17
C GLN A 96 -4.09 -5.28 -8.68
N GLU A 97 -3.81 -6.33 -9.46
CA GLU A 97 -4.18 -7.72 -9.12
C GLU A 97 -3.52 -8.17 -7.82
N LYS A 98 -2.21 -7.92 -7.68
CA LYS A 98 -1.45 -8.35 -6.49
C LYS A 98 -1.87 -7.62 -5.23
N VAL A 99 -2.10 -6.31 -5.31
CA VAL A 99 -2.55 -5.49 -4.17
C VAL A 99 -3.95 -5.90 -3.73
N LYS A 100 -4.89 -6.06 -4.67
CA LYS A 100 -6.24 -6.54 -4.39
C LYS A 100 -6.22 -7.89 -3.69
N ALA A 101 -5.52 -8.87 -4.28
CA ALA A 101 -5.41 -10.21 -3.72
C ALA A 101 -4.76 -10.22 -2.33
N ALA A 102 -3.73 -9.41 -2.09
CA ALA A 102 -3.06 -9.37 -0.80
C ALA A 102 -3.99 -8.84 0.30
N ILE A 103 -4.71 -7.74 0.06
CA ILE A 103 -5.62 -7.15 1.03
C ILE A 103 -6.77 -8.11 1.33
N GLU A 104 -7.44 -8.62 0.29
CA GLU A 104 -8.61 -9.52 0.44
C GLU A 104 -8.23 -10.80 1.20
N ASN A 105 -7.12 -11.45 0.83
CA ASN A 105 -6.70 -12.70 1.47
C ASN A 105 -6.22 -12.52 2.91
N MET A 106 -5.57 -11.40 3.23
CA MET A 106 -4.99 -11.19 4.58
C MET A 106 -5.98 -10.59 5.57
N THR A 107 -6.93 -9.78 5.08
CA THR A 107 -7.81 -8.98 5.95
C THR A 107 -9.28 -9.39 5.87
N GLY A 108 -9.69 -10.07 4.80
CA GLY A 108 -11.10 -10.36 4.53
C GLY A 108 -11.94 -9.14 4.13
N LEU A 109 -11.31 -7.98 3.90
CA LEU A 109 -11.95 -6.78 3.36
C LEU A 109 -12.05 -6.86 1.84
N ASP A 110 -13.09 -6.29 1.24
CA ASP A 110 -13.30 -6.28 -0.22
C ASP A 110 -12.62 -5.07 -0.87
N VAL A 111 -11.84 -5.25 -1.93
CA VAL A 111 -11.20 -4.13 -2.63
C VAL A 111 -12.00 -3.74 -3.87
N ALA A 112 -12.54 -2.52 -3.86
CA ALA A 112 -13.25 -1.94 -4.99
C ALA A 112 -12.28 -1.45 -6.08
N ASP A 113 -11.35 -0.58 -5.71
CA ASP A 113 -10.47 0.11 -6.65
C ASP A 113 -9.02 0.14 -6.16
N VAL A 114 -8.10 -0.07 -7.11
CA VAL A 114 -6.65 0.17 -6.93
C VAL A 114 -6.21 1.19 -7.96
N ASN A 115 -6.10 2.44 -7.51
CA ASN A 115 -5.70 3.58 -8.32
C ASN A 115 -4.18 3.74 -8.28
N ILE A 116 -3.55 3.86 -9.45
CA ILE A 116 -2.09 3.98 -9.56
C ILE A 116 -1.72 5.27 -10.29
N ARG A 117 -0.91 6.10 -9.63
CA ARG A 117 -0.23 7.24 -10.23
C ARG A 117 1.24 6.89 -10.45
N ILE A 118 1.73 7.07 -11.67
CA ILE A 118 3.17 6.96 -11.96
C ILE A 118 3.84 8.31 -11.65
N ALA A 119 4.72 8.31 -10.67
CA ALA A 119 5.47 9.49 -10.24
C ALA A 119 6.78 9.68 -11.01
N GLY A 120 7.35 8.60 -11.53
CA GLY A 120 8.62 8.64 -12.27
C GLY A 120 8.99 7.31 -12.89
N VAL A 121 10.06 7.35 -13.69
CA VAL A 121 10.73 6.18 -14.26
C VAL A 121 12.18 6.21 -13.81
N ASP A 122 12.63 5.11 -13.21
CA ASP A 122 13.98 4.90 -12.74
C ASP A 122 14.83 4.36 -13.91
N VAL A 123 15.74 5.19 -14.39
CA VAL A 123 16.64 4.88 -15.49
C VAL A 123 17.98 4.48 -14.88
N PRO A 124 18.52 3.29 -15.18
CA PRO A 124 19.83 2.91 -14.67
C PRO A 124 20.89 3.92 -15.12
N GLU A 125 21.77 4.32 -14.21
CA GLU A 125 22.93 5.15 -14.55
C GLU A 125 23.81 4.39 -15.56
N GLU A 126 24.15 5.04 -16.68
CA GLU A 126 25.12 4.52 -17.62
C GLU A 126 26.48 4.43 -16.90
N ALA A 127 27.06 3.24 -16.85
CA ALA A 127 28.34 2.95 -16.19
C ALA A 127 29.54 3.52 -16.95
#